data_AF-A0A401IQS2-F1
#
_entry.id   AF-A0A401IQS2-F1
#
_cell.length_a   1.000
_cell.length_b   1.000
_cell.length_c   1.000
_cell.angle_alpha   90.00
_cell.angle_beta   90.00
_cell.angle_gamma   90.00
#
_symmetry.space_group_name_H-M   'P 1'
#
loop_
_entity.id
_entity.type
_entity.pdbx_description
1 polymer ?
#
loop_
_entity_poly.entity_id
_entity_poly.type
_entity_poly.pdbx_seq_one_letter_code
_entity_poly.pdbx_strand_id
1 'polypeptide(L)'
;MLAKNWEKFLLIACAAWQFIDGALTIFLGFFNPTKINELEEFSHAVPLNSFNGLIGGLFMLAGLVNLLIAMYFLKQKPLSKAITPILVLEAILAYLCMDIISVATLVPAIIIMSLKKRVKRSV
;
A
#
# COMPACT_ATOMS: atom_id res chain seq x y z
N MET A 1 3.51 26.72 -2.95
CA MET A 1 2.88 25.56 -2.27
C MET A 1 3.53 24.20 -2.57
N LEU A 2 4.16 23.97 -3.74
CA LEU A 2 4.86 22.72 -4.10
C LEU A 2 6.22 22.47 -3.39
N ALA A 3 6.70 23.40 -2.56
CA ALA A 3 7.99 23.28 -1.86
C ALA A 3 7.95 22.36 -0.62
N LYS A 4 6.75 22.06 -0.09
CA LYS A 4 6.61 21.11 1.02
C LYS A 4 6.69 19.68 0.50
N ASN A 5 7.38 18.80 1.24
CA ASN A 5 7.52 17.36 0.97
C ASN A 5 6.24 16.59 1.32
N TRP A 6 5.09 17.07 0.85
CA TRP A 6 3.78 16.47 1.13
C TRP A 6 3.68 15.04 0.61
N GLU A 7 4.30 14.75 -0.54
CA GLU A 7 4.39 13.40 -1.09
C GLU A 7 5.12 12.44 -0.13
N LYS A 8 6.14 12.91 0.58
CA LYS A 8 6.86 12.11 1.56
C LYS A 8 5.97 11.80 2.76
N PHE A 9 5.26 12.81 3.26
CA PHE A 9 4.35 12.64 4.39
C PHE A 9 3.23 11.66 4.06
N LEU A 10 2.61 11.79 2.88
CA LEU A 10 1.54 10.90 2.42
C LEU A 10 2.02 9.46 2.27
N LEU A 11 3.21 9.23 1.70
CA LEU A 11 3.76 7.88 1.58
C LEU A 11 4.12 7.26 2.93
N ILE A 12 4.59 8.05 3.90
CA ILE A 12 4.85 7.56 5.27
C ILE A 12 3.53 7.22 5.97
N ALA A 13 2.51 8.05 5.83
CA ALA A 13 1.18 7.78 6.38
C ALA A 13 0.56 6.51 5.77
N CYS A 14 0.67 6.35 4.44
CA CYS A 14 0.25 5.14 3.74
C CYS A 14 1.00 3.91 4.26
N ALA A 15 2.33 3.99 4.38
CA ALA A 15 3.14 2.88 4.88
C ALA A 15 2.75 2.49 6.31
N ALA A 16 2.56 3.46 7.20
CA ALA A 16 2.14 3.21 8.57
C ALA A 16 0.76 2.52 8.62
N TRP A 17 -0.17 2.98 7.79
CA TRP A 17 -1.48 2.35 7.68
C TRP A 17 -1.40 0.91 7.16
N GLN A 18 -0.64 0.66 6.08
CA GLN A 18 -0.48 -0.68 5.51
C GLN A 18 0.19 -1.67 6.48
N PHE A 19 1.07 -1.22 7.36
CA PHE A 19 1.59 -2.06 8.43
C PHE A 19 0.51 -2.41 9.47
N ILE A 20 -0.33 -1.43 9.85
CA ILE A 20 -1.43 -1.66 10.79
C ILE A 20 -2.46 -2.61 10.17
N ASP A 21 -2.88 -2.35 8.94
CA ASP A 21 -3.90 -3.13 8.24
C ASP A 21 -3.40 -4.54 7.89
N GLY A 22 -2.14 -4.66 7.46
CA GLY A 22 -1.48 -5.95 7.29
C GLY A 22 -1.42 -6.74 8.60
N ALA A 23 -1.04 -6.11 9.72
CA ALA A 23 -0.99 -6.78 11.02
C ALA A 23 -2.39 -7.20 11.50
N LEU A 24 -3.41 -6.37 11.31
CA LEU A 24 -4.80 -6.69 11.62
C LEU A 24 -5.31 -7.84 10.75
N THR A 25 -5.01 -7.84 9.45
CA THR A 25 -5.41 -8.90 8.52
C THR A 25 -4.80 -10.25 8.90
N ILE A 26 -3.51 -10.26 9.27
CA ILE A 26 -2.86 -11.47 9.79
C ILE A 26 -3.51 -11.88 11.12
N PHE A 27 -3.68 -10.95 12.06
CA PHE A 27 -4.25 -11.25 13.37
C PHE A 27 -5.66 -11.83 13.24
N LEU A 28 -6.53 -11.25 12.42
CA LEU A 28 -7.85 -11.78 12.12
C LEU A 28 -7.80 -13.13 11.42
N GLY A 29 -6.82 -13.38 10.55
CA GLY A 29 -6.59 -14.70 9.93
C GLY A 29 -6.20 -15.80 10.93
N PHE A 30 -5.48 -15.47 12.00
CA PHE A 30 -5.09 -16.43 13.05
C PHE A 30 -6.13 -16.56 14.18
N PHE A 31 -6.79 -15.46 14.54
CA PHE A 31 -7.71 -15.36 15.69
C PHE A 31 -9.19 -15.39 15.31
N ASN A 32 -9.53 -15.64 14.05
CA ASN A 32 -10.90 -15.94 13.64
C ASN A 32 -11.16 -17.45 13.44
N PRO A 33 -11.10 -18.30 14.50
CA PRO A 33 -11.69 -19.63 14.47
C PRO A 33 -13.19 -19.53 14.83
N THR A 34 -13.95 -18.65 14.16
CA THR A 34 -15.40 -18.82 14.11
C THR A 34 -15.65 -19.85 13.02
N LYS A 35 -15.84 -21.13 13.37
CA LYS A 35 -17.12 -21.68 13.83
C LYS A 35 -18.32 -21.17 13.02
N ILE A 36 -18.15 -21.06 11.71
CA ILE A 36 -19.28 -21.06 10.79
C ILE A 36 -19.39 -22.53 10.35
N ASN A 37 -20.19 -23.31 11.08
CA ASN A 37 -20.46 -24.73 10.76
C ASN A 37 -20.98 -24.93 9.33
N GLU A 38 -21.37 -23.86 8.63
CA GLU A 38 -21.83 -23.86 7.24
C GLU A 38 -20.69 -23.69 6.20
N LEU A 39 -19.48 -23.31 6.62
CA LEU A 39 -18.29 -23.17 5.75
C LEU A 39 -17.30 -24.34 5.86
N GLU A 40 -17.54 -25.28 6.78
CA GLU A 40 -16.69 -26.46 6.98
C GLU A 40 -16.62 -27.32 5.70
N GLU A 41 -17.69 -27.35 4.91
CA GLU A 41 -17.76 -28.06 3.62
C GLU A 41 -16.88 -27.42 2.53
N PHE A 42 -16.62 -26.11 2.61
CA PHE A 42 -15.72 -25.37 1.70
C PHE A 42 -14.29 -25.21 2.24
N SER A 43 -14.07 -25.47 3.52
CA SER A 43 -12.78 -25.31 4.21
C SER A 43 -11.68 -26.26 3.69
N HIS A 44 -12.06 -27.33 3.01
CA HIS A 44 -11.12 -28.27 2.39
C HIS A 44 -10.49 -27.76 1.08
N ALA A 45 -11.03 -26.71 0.46
CA ALA A 45 -10.58 -26.23 -0.84
C ALA A 45 -9.52 -25.10 -0.76
N VAL A 46 -9.58 -24.22 0.25
CA VAL A 46 -8.59 -23.15 0.44
C VAL A 46 -8.42 -22.90 1.95
N PRO A 47 -7.23 -23.12 2.53
CA PRO A 47 -6.98 -22.78 3.93
C PRO A 47 -7.03 -21.25 4.09
N LEU A 48 -8.18 -20.74 4.54
CA LEU A 48 -8.47 -19.31 4.71
C LEU A 48 -7.43 -18.59 5.59
N ASN A 49 -6.87 -19.29 6.57
CA ASN A 49 -5.82 -18.76 7.45
C ASN A 49 -4.51 -18.46 6.68
N SER A 50 -4.14 -19.33 5.73
CA SER A 50 -2.96 -19.14 4.88
C SER A 50 -3.17 -18.00 3.89
N PHE A 51 -4.41 -17.81 3.41
CA PHE A 51 -4.77 -16.74 2.49
C PHE A 51 -4.72 -15.35 3.18
N ASN A 52 -5.29 -15.22 4.38
CA ASN A 52 -5.21 -13.98 5.16
C ASN A 52 -3.78 -13.64 5.57
N GLY A 53 -2.97 -14.66 5.92
CA GLY A 53 -1.55 -14.49 6.18
C GLY A 53 -0.79 -13.94 4.96
N LEU A 54 -1.10 -14.45 3.76
CA LEU A 54 -0.50 -13.99 2.51
C LEU A 54 -0.91 -12.56 2.15
N ILE A 55 -2.20 -12.23 2.25
CA ILE A 55 -2.70 -10.85 2.01
C ILE A 55 -2.09 -9.86 2.99
N GLY A 56 -2.10 -10.17 4.29
CA GLY A 56 -1.53 -9.29 5.30
C GLY A 56 0.00 -9.12 5.12
N GLY A 57 0.70 -10.17 4.68
CA GLY A 57 2.11 -10.08 4.30
C GLY A 57 2.34 -9.16 3.09
N LEU A 58 1.48 -9.23 2.07
CA LEU A 58 1.53 -8.35 0.91
C LEU A 58 1.31 -6.87 1.31
N PHE A 59 0.39 -6.59 2.23
CA PHE A 59 0.21 -5.22 2.75
C PHE A 59 1.45 -4.71 3.49
N MET A 60 2.08 -5.52 4.34
CA MET A 60 3.32 -5.11 5.00
C MET A 60 4.46 -4.85 3.98
N LEU A 61 4.56 -5.66 2.94
CA LEU A 61 5.53 -5.45 1.86
C LEU A 61 5.24 -4.16 1.08
N ALA A 62 3.98 -3.87 0.77
CA ALA A 62 3.57 -2.62 0.15
C ALA A 62 3.93 -1.41 1.05
N GLY A 63 3.68 -1.53 2.35
CA GLY A 63 4.08 -0.53 3.34
C GLY A 63 5.58 -0.28 3.37
N LEU A 64 6.38 -1.34 3.30
CA LEU A 64 7.84 -1.23 3.21
C LEU A 64 8.29 -0.52 1.93
N VAL A 65 7.69 -0.85 0.78
CA VAL A 65 7.98 -0.22 -0.51
C VAL A 65 7.68 1.28 -0.46
N ASN A 66 6.53 1.67 0.08
CA ASN A 66 6.16 3.08 0.26
C ASN A 66 7.13 3.83 1.18
N LEU A 67 7.53 3.20 2.29
CA LEU A 67 8.50 3.77 3.21
C LEU A 67 9.87 3.96 2.55
N LEU A 68 10.34 2.98 1.78
CA LEU A 68 11.59 3.05 1.02
C LEU A 68 11.54 4.17 -0.01
N ILE A 69 10.43 4.31 -0.74
CA ILE A 69 10.22 5.41 -1.69
C ILE A 69 10.28 6.76 -0.98
N ALA A 70 9.59 6.89 0.15
CA ALA A 70 9.52 8.11 0.92
C ALA A 70 10.88 8.55 1.50
N MET A 71 11.68 7.59 1.98
CA MET A 71 12.93 7.85 2.67
C MET A 71 14.12 8.03 1.72
N TYR A 72 14.22 7.18 0.70
CA TYR A 72 15.41 7.07 -0.14
C TYR A 72 15.18 7.63 -1.54
N PHE A 73 14.12 7.21 -2.22
CA PHE A 73 13.97 7.53 -3.63
C PHE A 73 13.50 8.96 -3.90
N LEU A 74 12.68 9.55 -3.03
CA LEU A 74 12.28 10.96 -3.16
C LEU A 74 13.47 11.93 -3.02
N LYS A 75 14.55 11.53 -2.34
CA LYS A 75 15.76 12.35 -2.20
C LYS A 75 16.68 12.27 -3.42
N GLN A 76 16.57 11.21 -4.23
CA GLN A 76 17.43 11.03 -5.40
C GLN A 76 16.95 11.89 -6.57
N LYS A 77 17.85 12.71 -7.12
CA LYS A 77 17.65 13.39 -8.41
C LYS A 77 18.53 12.68 -9.46
N PRO A 78 17.96 12.11 -10.53
CA PRO A 78 16.55 12.10 -10.92
C PRO A 78 15.72 11.02 -10.20
N LEU A 79 14.45 11.35 -9.91
CA LEU A 79 13.46 10.37 -9.43
C LEU A 79 13.31 9.26 -10.50
N SER A 80 13.50 8.00 -10.11
CA SER A 80 13.39 6.87 -11.03
C SER A 80 12.03 6.85 -11.73
N LYS A 81 12.04 6.65 -13.06
CA LYS A 81 10.80 6.59 -13.86
C LYS A 81 9.89 5.44 -13.45
N ALA A 82 10.44 4.40 -12.81
CA ALA A 82 9.72 3.21 -12.39
C ALA A 82 8.85 3.41 -11.13
N ILE A 83 9.09 4.46 -10.33
CA ILE A 83 8.38 4.64 -9.05
C ILE A 83 6.91 5.00 -9.28
N THR A 84 6.61 5.87 -10.25
CA THR A 84 5.23 6.28 -10.56
C THR A 84 4.33 5.09 -10.97
N PRO A 85 4.71 4.21 -11.91
CA PRO A 85 3.87 3.07 -12.25
C PRO A 85 3.72 2.06 -11.11
N ILE A 86 4.74 1.88 -10.24
CA ILE A 86 4.63 1.03 -9.04
C ILE A 86 3.52 1.55 -8.12
N LEU A 87 3.54 2.85 -7.79
CA LEU A 87 2.53 3.48 -6.93
C LEU A 87 1.11 3.43 -7.54
N VAL A 88 1.00 3.54 -8.87
CA VAL A 88 -0.29 3.42 -9.57
C VAL A 88 -0.84 2.00 -9.48
N LEU A 89 0.01 0.99 -9.71
CA LEU A 89 -0.38 -0.42 -9.56
C LEU A 89 -0.83 -0.70 -8.12
N GLU A 90 -0.09 -0.16 -7.15
CA GLU A 90 -0.40 -0.30 -5.75
C GLU A 90 -1.75 0.34 -5.39
N ALA A 91 -2.06 1.54 -5.90
CA ALA A 91 -3.35 2.17 -5.69
C ALA A 91 -4.52 1.34 -6.26
N ILE A 92 -4.31 0.64 -7.39
CA ILE A 92 -5.31 -0.27 -7.97
C ILE A 92 -5.50 -1.50 -7.07
N LEU A 93 -4.41 -2.08 -6.57
CA LEU A 93 -4.47 -3.22 -5.65
C LEU A 93 -5.13 -2.83 -4.31
N ALA A 94 -4.79 -1.67 -3.75
CA ALA A 94 -5.44 -1.15 -2.55
C ALA A 94 -6.95 -0.95 -2.76
N TYR A 95 -7.37 -0.43 -3.92
CA TYR A 95 -8.79 -0.33 -4.26
C TYR A 95 -9.47 -1.70 -4.35
N LEU A 96 -8.82 -2.70 -4.97
CA LEU A 96 -9.35 -4.06 -5.06
C LEU A 96 -9.52 -4.71 -3.68
N CYS A 97 -8.59 -4.47 -2.76
CA CYS A 97 -8.66 -4.96 -1.39
C CYS A 97 -9.54 -4.10 -0.47
N MET A 98 -10.25 -3.09 -1.00
CA MET A 98 -11.04 -2.12 -0.24
C MET A 98 -10.26 -1.35 0.84
N ASP A 99 -8.95 -1.17 0.65
CA ASP A 99 -8.11 -0.35 1.52
C ASP A 99 -8.24 1.14 1.12
N ILE A 100 -9.34 1.74 1.58
CA ILE A 100 -9.73 3.12 1.26
C ILE A 100 -8.67 4.12 1.74
N ILE A 101 -8.02 3.86 2.87
CA ILE A 101 -7.05 4.78 3.45
C ILE A 101 -5.75 4.79 2.63
N SER A 102 -5.28 3.63 2.17
CA SER A 102 -4.16 3.57 1.22
C SER A 102 -4.48 4.27 -0.10
N VAL A 103 -5.69 4.11 -0.65
CA VAL A 103 -6.10 4.83 -1.87
C VAL A 103 -6.13 6.34 -1.65
N ALA A 104 -6.72 6.79 -0.53
CA ALA A 104 -6.84 8.22 -0.19
C ALA A 104 -5.48 8.91 0.00
N THR A 105 -4.44 8.16 0.37
CA THR A 105 -3.09 8.69 0.56
C THR A 105 -2.21 8.54 -0.69
N LEU A 106 -2.30 7.42 -1.41
CA LEU A 106 -1.52 7.14 -2.62
C LEU A 106 -1.92 8.03 -3.80
N VAL A 107 -3.21 8.22 -4.07
CA VAL A 107 -3.67 9.00 -5.23
C VAL A 107 -3.14 10.45 -5.19
N PRO A 108 -3.28 11.20 -4.07
CA PRO A 108 -2.69 12.53 -3.98
C PRO A 108 -1.16 12.52 -4.07
N ALA A 109 -0.48 11.52 -3.50
CA ALA A 109 0.97 11.39 -3.58
C ALA A 109 1.44 11.24 -5.05
N ILE A 110 0.77 10.39 -5.82
CA ILE A 110 1.04 10.18 -7.26
C ILE A 110 0.84 11.47 -8.06
N ILE A 111 -0.24 12.22 -7.79
CA ILE A 111 -0.53 13.50 -8.46
C ILE A 111 0.58 14.51 -8.17
N ILE A 112 0.95 14.70 -6.90
CA ILE A 112 2.00 15.64 -6.49
C ILE A 112 3.35 15.28 -7.13
N MET A 113 3.71 13.99 -7.12
CA MET A 113 4.95 13.50 -7.75
C MET A 113 4.94 13.73 -9.26
N SER A 114 3.81 13.51 -9.93
CA SER A 114 3.66 13.70 -11.37
C SER A 114 3.75 15.18 -11.77
N LEU A 115 3.14 16.08 -10.99
CA LEU A 115 3.24 17.53 -11.18
C LEU A 115 4.69 18.02 -11.00
N LYS A 116 5.38 17.58 -9.95
CA LYS A 116 6.80 17.91 -9.72
C LYS A 116 7.71 17.43 -10.86
N LYS A 117 7.42 16.27 -11.45
CA LYS A 117 8.17 15.72 -12.60
C LYS A 117 7.93 16.51 -13.89
N ARG A 118 6.71 17.01 -14.13
CA ARG A 118 6.39 17.88 -15.28
C ARG A 118 7.13 19.21 -15.19
N VAL A 119 7.08 19.89 -14.03
CA VAL A 119 7.77 21.17 -13.82
C VAL A 119 9.29 21.04 -14.05
N LYS A 120 9.90 19.94 -13.61
CA LYS A 120 11.33 19.70 -13.80
C LYS A 120 11.73 19.38 -15.26
N ARG A 121 10.78 19.02 -16.13
CA ARG A 121 11.02 18.78 -17.56
C ARG A 121 10.82 20.01 -18.44
N SER A 122 10.08 21.01 -17.95
CA SER A 122 9.80 22.26 -18.66
C SER A 122 10.81 23.38 -18.39
N VAL A 123 11.80 23.11 -17.53
CA VAL A 123 12.97 23.96 -17.24
C VAL A 123 14.20 23.24 -17.78
#